data_AF-A0A923ASM1-F1
#
_entry.id   AF-A0A923ASM1-F1
#
_cell.length_a   1.000
_cell.length_b   1.000
_cell.length_c   1.000
_cell.angle_alpha   90.00
_cell.angle_beta   90.00
_cell.angle_gamma   90.00
#
_symmetry.space_group_name_H-M   'P 1'
#
loop_
_entity.id
_entity.type
_entity.pdbx_description
1 polymer ?
#
loop_
_entity_poly.entity_id
_entity_poly.type
_entity_poly.pdbx_seq_one_letter_code
_entity_poly.pdbx_strand_id
1 'polypeptide(L)'
;MAAMAAPVEYRLLTVWRIEAPLDAVYAAVRDSLRWPEWWPGALAVAELAAGDAAGLDSVRRYRWRAALPYRLSFTARTTRVEAPYFVEASIAGDLEGRGSWRFARAGAFTVVRHEWRVRTTRCWMNLCGALARPLFVRNHERIMRRGAEALARRIGGRLQAVEFGELAAGEAAGCRGGGEACGGAGPEGGREGRQAGGAEEGLEDGPGGWSGSGPGNRSEYRSEYRSEYRSEYRSEHGAAKGPRNSPAHLSERPPEGRRGGGAHGGVESGRRLPHLAVVALLAGTLAGGIATAAQMFAWWLTDVPVWATLLRDARLTAAIVMGREALQVPAAGGLPWDVLFVATLVHLALSVAYALPPARLASRLRGLPALGAGAAYGLAIYVVNMYGFTVVFPWFALARDPATVFAHLVFGLALAALCPGLSERSR
;
A
#
# COMPACT_ATOMS: atom_id res chain seq x y z
N MET A 1 15.25 9.23 -23.47
CA MET A 1 15.55 8.71 -22.12
C MET A 1 14.33 8.95 -21.25
N ALA A 2 13.61 7.89 -20.85
CA ALA A 2 12.46 8.02 -19.97
C ALA A 2 12.94 8.40 -18.56
N ALA A 3 12.37 9.48 -17.99
CA ALA A 3 12.58 9.80 -16.58
C ALA A 3 12.07 8.63 -15.73
N MET A 4 12.98 7.87 -15.13
CA MET A 4 12.63 6.84 -14.16
C MET A 4 12.00 7.54 -12.95
N ALA A 5 10.75 7.22 -12.64
CA ALA A 5 10.09 7.70 -11.42
C ALA A 5 10.94 7.32 -10.20
N ALA A 6 11.12 8.26 -9.27
CA ALA A 6 11.90 8.02 -8.07
C ALA A 6 11.36 6.79 -7.30
N PRO A 7 12.23 5.88 -6.84
CA PRO A 7 11.80 4.68 -6.13
C PRO A 7 11.16 5.05 -4.79
N VAL A 8 9.99 4.48 -4.50
CA VAL A 8 9.29 4.72 -3.23
C VAL A 8 9.83 3.78 -2.15
N GLU A 9 10.27 4.36 -1.03
CA GLU A 9 10.77 3.62 0.12
C GLU A 9 9.63 3.25 1.09
N TYR A 10 9.64 1.99 1.55
CA TYR A 10 8.74 1.43 2.54
C TYR A 10 9.54 1.00 3.76
N ARG A 11 9.12 1.48 4.93
CA ARG A 11 9.76 1.25 6.22
C ARG A 11 8.74 0.62 7.18
N LEU A 12 8.48 -0.66 7.03
CA LEU A 12 7.39 -1.36 7.72
C LEU A 12 7.92 -2.08 8.95
N LEU A 13 7.19 -1.95 10.05
CA LEU A 13 7.40 -2.70 11.28
C LEU A 13 6.18 -3.58 11.54
N THR A 14 6.41 -4.86 11.83
CA THR A 14 5.40 -5.78 12.34
C THR A 14 5.87 -6.42 13.62
N VAL A 15 5.01 -6.50 14.63
CA VAL A 15 5.28 -7.22 15.88
C VAL A 15 4.22 -8.29 16.10
N TRP A 16 4.65 -9.53 16.31
CA TRP A 16 3.78 -10.64 16.72
C TRP A 16 4.05 -11.00 18.17
N ARG A 17 2.98 -11.23 18.93
CA ARG A 17 3.05 -11.77 20.30
C ARG A 17 2.36 -13.13 20.31
N ILE A 18 3.14 -14.20 20.46
CA ILE A 18 2.64 -15.58 20.38
C ILE A 18 2.95 -16.30 21.68
N GLU A 19 1.94 -16.87 22.31
CA GLU A 19 2.05 -17.76 23.47
C GLU A 19 2.60 -19.11 23.00
N ALA A 20 3.92 -19.22 22.88
CA ALA A 20 4.65 -20.40 22.41
C ALA A 20 6.16 -20.28 22.77
N PRO A 21 6.88 -21.41 22.89
CA PRO A 21 8.32 -21.42 23.11
C PRO A 21 9.11 -20.72 22.00
N LEU A 22 10.16 -19.98 22.39
CA LEU A 22 11.04 -19.23 21.49
C LEU A 22 11.60 -20.12 20.37
N ASP A 23 12.08 -21.31 20.72
CA ASP A 23 12.73 -22.22 19.77
C ASP A 23 11.76 -22.75 18.72
N ALA A 24 10.50 -23.01 19.09
CA ALA A 24 9.46 -23.45 18.15
C ALA A 24 9.08 -22.34 17.17
N VAL A 25 8.95 -21.10 17.66
CA VAL A 25 8.67 -19.92 16.82
C VAL A 25 9.85 -19.63 15.90
N TYR A 26 11.07 -19.62 16.44
CA TYR A 26 12.30 -19.40 15.68
C TYR A 26 12.46 -20.44 14.58
N ALA A 27 12.33 -21.73 14.90
CA ALA A 27 12.47 -22.82 13.93
C ALA A 27 11.46 -22.69 12.78
N ALA A 28 10.19 -22.40 13.08
CA ALA A 28 9.15 -22.24 12.06
C ALA A 28 9.37 -21.02 11.16
N VAL A 29 9.85 -19.90 11.70
CA VAL A 29 10.19 -18.71 10.88
C VAL A 29 11.48 -18.94 10.09
N ARG A 30 12.48 -19.60 10.67
CA ARG A 30 13.77 -19.91 10.02
C ARG A 30 13.61 -20.85 8.82
N ASP A 31 12.69 -21.81 8.92
CA ASP A 31 12.38 -22.78 7.87
C ASP A 31 11.50 -22.17 6.76
N SER A 32 12.08 -21.20 6.04
CA SER A 32 11.35 -20.45 5.03
C SER A 32 10.94 -21.25 3.80
N LEU A 33 11.57 -22.41 3.55
CA LEU A 33 11.18 -23.32 2.46
C LEU A 33 9.77 -23.88 2.67
N ARG A 34 9.38 -24.07 3.94
CA ARG A 34 8.07 -24.61 4.31
C ARG A 34 6.99 -23.56 4.52
N TRP A 35 7.31 -22.26 4.37
CA TRP A 35 6.31 -21.20 4.47
C TRP A 35 5.08 -21.39 3.57
N PRO A 36 5.18 -21.88 2.31
CA PRO A 36 4.01 -22.12 1.48
C PRO A 36 3.00 -23.12 2.06
N GLU A 37 3.43 -24.01 2.96
CA GLU A 37 2.54 -25.01 3.59
C GLU A 37 1.58 -24.39 4.60
N TRP A 38 1.95 -23.27 5.21
CA TRP A 38 1.21 -22.73 6.36
C TRP A 38 0.94 -21.24 6.27
N TRP A 39 1.77 -20.44 5.59
CA TRP A 39 1.61 -19.00 5.52
C TRP A 39 0.72 -18.61 4.33
N PRO A 40 -0.53 -18.16 4.55
CA PRO A 40 -1.43 -17.85 3.45
C PRO A 40 -0.90 -16.67 2.63
N GLY A 41 -0.60 -16.94 1.37
CA GLY A 41 -0.06 -15.96 0.42
C GLY A 41 1.40 -16.18 0.04
N ALA A 42 2.15 -17.01 0.76
CA ALA A 42 3.41 -17.56 0.28
C ALA A 42 3.08 -18.61 -0.80
N LEU A 43 3.40 -18.34 -2.06
CA LEU A 43 3.08 -19.25 -3.16
C LEU A 43 4.18 -20.30 -3.35
N ALA A 44 5.44 -19.89 -3.28
CA ALA A 44 6.59 -20.78 -3.44
C ALA A 44 7.83 -20.14 -2.81
N VAL A 45 8.69 -20.97 -2.25
CA VAL A 45 10.05 -20.62 -1.85
C VAL A 45 10.98 -21.66 -2.43
N ALA A 46 11.95 -21.24 -3.24
CA ALA A 46 12.92 -22.11 -3.87
C ALA A 46 14.33 -21.73 -3.42
N GLU A 47 15.13 -22.72 -3.02
CA GLU A 47 16.54 -22.50 -2.74
C GLU A 47 17.32 -22.33 -4.05
N LEU A 48 18.10 -21.26 -4.15
CA LEU A 48 18.98 -20.98 -5.29
C LEU A 48 20.45 -21.27 -4.97
N ALA A 49 20.84 -21.07 -3.71
CA ALA A 49 22.15 -21.43 -3.19
C ALA A 49 22.00 -21.80 -1.71
N ALA A 50 22.59 -22.94 -1.34
CA ALA A 50 22.70 -23.35 0.05
C ALA A 50 23.66 -22.40 0.80
N GLY A 51 23.34 -22.15 2.07
CA GLY A 51 24.21 -21.40 2.97
C GLY A 51 25.15 -22.32 3.75
N ASP A 52 25.86 -21.76 4.73
CA ASP A 52 26.62 -22.55 5.70
C ASP A 52 25.71 -23.33 6.69
N ALA A 53 26.29 -23.95 7.72
CA ALA A 53 25.52 -24.70 8.73
C ALA A 53 24.53 -23.83 9.53
N ALA A 54 24.80 -22.54 9.70
CA ALA A 54 23.85 -21.57 10.27
C ALA A 54 22.87 -21.01 9.22
N GLY A 55 23.12 -21.34 7.95
CA GLY A 55 22.46 -20.90 6.73
C GLY A 55 22.70 -19.42 6.41
N LEU A 56 23.84 -18.87 6.84
CA LEU A 56 24.40 -17.61 6.35
C LEU A 56 24.70 -17.75 4.85
N ASP A 57 24.57 -16.66 4.10
CA ASP A 57 24.75 -16.59 2.64
C ASP A 57 23.81 -17.46 1.79
N SER A 58 22.88 -18.21 2.43
CA SER A 58 21.81 -18.88 1.71
C SER A 58 21.00 -17.90 0.86
N VAL A 59 20.73 -18.27 -0.38
CA VAL A 59 19.94 -17.47 -1.32
C VAL A 59 18.67 -18.22 -1.66
N ARG A 60 17.53 -17.59 -1.36
CA ARG A 60 16.21 -18.16 -1.63
C ARG A 60 15.37 -17.22 -2.48
N ARG A 61 14.62 -17.76 -3.42
CA ARG A 61 13.63 -17.03 -4.23
C ARG A 61 12.26 -17.21 -3.64
N TYR A 62 11.60 -16.09 -3.34
CA TYR A 62 10.26 -16.05 -2.79
C TYR A 62 9.27 -15.59 -3.85
N ARG A 63 8.12 -16.26 -3.91
CA ARG A 63 6.97 -15.84 -4.70
C ARG A 63 5.77 -15.66 -3.78
N TRP A 64 5.20 -14.47 -3.78
CA TRP A 64 4.10 -14.08 -2.92
C TRP A 64 2.89 -13.61 -3.72
N ARG A 65 1.70 -13.89 -3.20
CA ARG A 65 0.43 -13.30 -3.62
C ARG A 65 -0.36 -12.92 -2.38
N ALA A 66 -0.51 -11.62 -2.20
CA ALA A 66 -1.28 -11.05 -1.10
C ALA A 66 -2.76 -10.87 -1.50
N ALA A 67 -3.45 -9.91 -0.88
CA ALA A 67 -4.85 -9.62 -1.21
C ALA A 67 -5.01 -8.80 -2.50
N LEU A 68 -3.96 -8.07 -2.90
CA LEU A 68 -3.92 -7.40 -4.19
C LEU A 68 -3.51 -8.39 -5.31
N PRO A 69 -4.06 -8.24 -6.53
CA PRO A 69 -3.97 -9.26 -7.60
C PRO A 69 -2.60 -9.33 -8.30
N TYR A 70 -1.54 -8.76 -7.71
CA TYR A 70 -0.19 -8.86 -8.24
C TYR A 70 0.64 -9.90 -7.48
N ARG A 71 1.60 -10.50 -8.20
CA ARG A 71 2.61 -11.39 -7.62
C ARG A 71 3.89 -10.60 -7.37
N LEU A 72 4.50 -10.82 -6.21
CA LEU A 72 5.84 -10.35 -5.89
C LEU A 72 6.80 -11.51 -5.95
N SER A 73 7.89 -11.32 -6.68
CA SER A 73 9.01 -12.23 -6.79
C SER A 73 10.29 -11.49 -6.40
N PHE A 74 10.93 -11.94 -5.34
CA PHE A 74 12.21 -11.39 -4.89
C PHE A 74 13.13 -12.52 -4.41
N THR A 75 14.43 -12.29 -4.47
CA THR A 75 15.44 -13.12 -3.84
C THR A 75 15.83 -12.50 -2.50
N ALA A 76 16.04 -13.34 -1.50
CA ALA A 76 16.64 -12.93 -0.24
C ALA A 76 17.95 -13.70 -0.05
N ARG A 77 19.04 -12.97 0.20
CA ARG A 77 20.32 -13.53 0.64
C ARG A 77 20.47 -13.27 2.13
N THR A 78 20.65 -14.32 2.93
CA THR A 78 20.85 -14.20 4.38
C THR A 78 22.20 -13.55 4.66
N THR A 79 22.22 -12.41 5.36
CA THR A 79 23.45 -11.62 5.61
C THR A 79 23.93 -11.69 7.05
N ARG A 80 23.06 -12.02 8.00
CA ARG A 80 23.43 -12.17 9.42
C ARG A 80 22.47 -13.14 10.11
N VAL A 81 23.01 -14.00 10.96
CA VAL A 81 22.25 -14.96 11.77
C VAL A 81 22.86 -14.99 13.17
N GLU A 82 22.04 -14.78 14.19
CA GLU A 82 22.40 -14.98 15.59
C GLU A 82 21.28 -15.82 16.22
N ALA A 83 21.39 -17.13 16.10
CA ALA A 83 20.35 -18.04 16.56
C ALA A 83 20.22 -18.01 18.10
N PRO A 84 19.00 -18.08 18.67
CA PRO A 84 17.68 -17.99 18.03
C PRO A 84 17.11 -16.55 17.95
N TYR A 85 17.92 -15.51 18.16
CA TYR A 85 17.45 -14.15 18.42
C TYR A 85 17.36 -13.25 17.18
N PHE A 86 18.13 -13.50 16.13
CA PHE A 86 18.23 -12.57 15.01
C PHE A 86 18.49 -13.25 13.65
N VAL A 87 17.81 -12.77 12.61
CA VAL A 87 18.09 -13.12 11.20
C VAL A 87 17.92 -11.86 10.34
N GLU A 88 18.90 -11.54 9.50
CA GLU A 88 18.82 -10.48 8.49
C GLU A 88 19.05 -11.03 7.09
N ALA A 89 18.36 -10.46 6.12
CA ALA A 89 18.56 -10.75 4.70
C ALA A 89 18.55 -9.48 3.84
N SER A 90 19.41 -9.47 2.83
CA SER A 90 19.38 -8.52 1.71
C SER A 90 18.39 -9.00 0.66
N ILE A 91 17.54 -8.09 0.17
CA ILE A 91 16.43 -8.37 -0.74
C ILE A 91 16.73 -7.77 -2.11
N ALA A 92 16.48 -8.52 -3.19
CA ALA A 92 16.63 -8.07 -4.57
C ALA A 92 15.51 -8.61 -5.48
N GLY A 93 15.21 -7.93 -6.60
CA GLY A 93 14.15 -8.31 -7.54
C GLY A 93 13.04 -7.27 -7.57
N ASP A 94 11.77 -7.68 -7.41
CA ASP A 94 10.62 -6.75 -7.40
C ASP A 94 10.66 -5.73 -6.24
N LEU A 95 11.40 -6.08 -5.19
CA LEU A 95 11.71 -5.25 -4.04
C LEU A 95 13.23 -5.28 -3.83
N GLU A 96 13.79 -4.17 -3.37
CA GLU A 96 15.21 -4.06 -3.04
C GLU A 96 15.40 -3.44 -1.67
N GLY A 97 16.29 -3.97 -0.84
CA GLY A 97 16.55 -3.43 0.48
C GLY A 97 16.93 -4.51 1.50
N ARG A 98 16.43 -4.41 2.73
CA ARG A 98 16.71 -5.36 3.81
C ARG A 98 15.46 -5.74 4.57
N GLY A 99 15.41 -7.01 4.98
CA GLY A 99 14.44 -7.53 5.94
C GLY A 99 15.17 -8.12 7.14
N SER A 100 14.63 -7.94 8.35
CA SER A 100 15.19 -8.57 9.55
C SER A 100 14.10 -9.07 10.49
N TRP A 101 14.40 -10.17 11.18
CA TRP A 101 13.59 -10.80 12.20
C TRP A 101 14.36 -10.75 13.51
N ARG A 102 13.74 -10.23 14.57
CA ARG A 102 14.22 -10.33 15.94
C ARG A 102 13.25 -11.15 16.77
N PHE A 103 13.78 -11.98 17.65
CA PHE A 103 13.00 -12.83 18.53
C PHE A 103 13.40 -12.56 19.97
N ALA A 104 12.42 -12.39 20.85
CA ALA A 104 12.65 -12.20 22.27
C ALA A 104 11.66 -13.05 23.08
N ARG A 105 12.16 -13.67 24.15
CA ARG A 105 11.31 -14.36 25.14
C ARG A 105 10.76 -13.33 26.13
N ALA A 106 9.45 -13.37 26.37
CA ALA A 106 8.73 -12.53 27.32
C ALA A 106 7.78 -13.40 28.15
N GLY A 107 8.33 -14.06 29.18
CA GLY A 107 7.59 -15.05 29.95
C GLY A 107 7.14 -16.23 29.09
N ALA A 108 5.85 -16.54 29.10
CA ALA A 108 5.23 -17.57 28.26
C ALA A 108 5.08 -17.16 26.78
N PHE A 109 5.38 -15.90 26.44
CA PHE A 109 5.24 -15.37 25.09
C PHE A 109 6.59 -15.28 24.37
N THR A 110 6.56 -15.44 23.06
CA THR A 110 7.61 -15.04 22.15
C THR A 110 7.16 -13.80 21.39
N VAL A 111 7.99 -12.76 21.45
CA VAL A 111 7.80 -11.52 20.69
C VAL A 111 8.66 -11.59 19.45
N VAL A 112 8.01 -11.56 18.28
CA VAL A 112 8.69 -11.56 16.98
C VAL A 112 8.56 -10.17 16.38
N ARG A 113 9.69 -9.51 16.15
CA ARG A 113 9.77 -8.19 15.52
C ARG A 113 10.32 -8.34 14.11
N HIS A 114 9.51 -8.03 13.11
CA HIS A 114 9.89 -8.02 11.71
C HIS A 114 10.04 -6.59 11.21
N GLU A 115 11.25 -6.23 10.80
CA GLU A 115 11.56 -4.93 10.18
C GLU A 115 11.81 -5.11 8.69
N TRP A 116 11.11 -4.33 7.88
CA TRP A 116 11.16 -4.42 6.43
C TRP A 116 11.43 -3.04 5.84
N ARG A 117 12.66 -2.83 5.36
CA ARG A 117 13.13 -1.58 4.74
C ARG A 117 13.42 -1.86 3.27
N VAL A 118 12.45 -1.60 2.40
CA VAL A 118 12.60 -1.90 0.96
C VAL A 118 12.11 -0.76 0.10
N ARG A 119 12.67 -0.65 -1.10
CA ARG A 119 12.17 0.15 -2.20
C ARG A 119 11.54 -0.74 -3.26
N THR A 120 10.51 -0.23 -3.93
CA THR A 120 9.92 -0.91 -5.08
C THR A 120 10.76 -0.65 -6.33
N THR A 121 11.02 -1.70 -7.11
CA THR A 121 11.83 -1.59 -8.35
C THR A 121 10.95 -1.49 -9.59
N ARG A 122 9.74 -2.04 -9.54
CA ARG A 122 8.80 -2.00 -10.66
C ARG A 122 8.33 -0.58 -10.96
N CYS A 123 8.53 -0.14 -12.20
CA CYS A 123 8.18 1.21 -12.66
C CYS A 123 6.74 1.60 -12.32
N TRP A 124 5.76 0.71 -12.51
CA TRP A 124 4.35 1.00 -12.21
C TRP A 124 4.10 1.20 -10.70
N MET A 125 4.82 0.48 -9.83
CA MET A 125 4.70 0.65 -8.38
C MET A 125 5.26 2.00 -7.94
N ASN A 126 6.32 2.46 -8.60
CA ASN A 126 6.93 3.77 -8.34
C ASN A 126 6.05 4.91 -8.91
N LEU A 127 5.49 4.73 -10.10
CA LEU A 127 4.60 5.70 -10.74
C LEU A 127 3.29 5.90 -9.94
N CYS A 128 2.73 4.81 -9.39
CA CYS A 128 1.53 4.87 -8.55
C CYS A 128 1.85 5.10 -7.07
N GLY A 129 3.13 5.10 -6.68
CA GLY A 129 3.56 4.80 -5.33
C GLY A 129 3.07 5.77 -4.27
N ALA A 130 3.01 7.08 -4.56
CA ALA A 130 2.52 8.06 -3.59
C ALA A 130 1.02 7.89 -3.26
N LEU A 131 0.20 7.54 -4.25
CA LEU A 131 -1.25 7.34 -4.08
C LEU A 131 -1.58 5.91 -3.61
N ALA A 132 -0.79 4.92 -4.03
CA ALA A 132 -1.00 3.51 -3.71
C ALA A 132 -0.30 3.05 -2.41
N ARG A 133 0.58 3.88 -1.82
CA ARG A 133 1.27 3.60 -0.54
C ARG A 133 0.33 3.02 0.53
N PRO A 134 -0.80 3.66 0.90
CA PRO A 134 -1.68 3.11 1.95
C PRO A 134 -2.27 1.75 1.57
N LEU A 135 -2.49 1.47 0.29
CA LEU A 135 -2.98 0.18 -0.18
C LEU A 135 -1.91 -0.90 -0.04
N PHE A 136 -0.66 -0.59 -0.42
CA PHE A 136 0.46 -1.53 -0.27
C PHE A 136 0.78 -1.82 1.20
N VAL A 137 0.72 -0.81 2.07
CA VAL A 137 0.86 -0.99 3.52
C VAL A 137 -0.23 -1.92 4.05
N ARG A 138 -1.51 -1.64 3.80
CA ARG A 138 -2.63 -2.50 4.23
C ARG A 138 -2.54 -3.92 3.68
N ASN A 139 -2.07 -4.05 2.45
CA ASN A 139 -1.84 -5.35 1.82
C ASN A 139 -0.73 -6.15 2.54
N HIS A 140 0.35 -5.48 2.95
CA HIS A 140 1.41 -6.07 3.78
C HIS A 140 0.90 -6.43 5.17
N GLU A 141 0.16 -5.54 5.84
CA GLU A 141 -0.43 -5.83 7.16
C GLU A 141 -1.31 -7.08 7.13
N ARG A 142 -2.13 -7.23 6.08
CA ARG A 142 -3.01 -8.39 5.92
C ARG A 142 -2.24 -9.69 5.76
N ILE A 143 -1.14 -9.69 5.00
CA ILE A 143 -0.34 -10.91 4.80
C ILE A 143 0.42 -11.30 6.08
N MET A 144 0.91 -10.30 6.83
CA MET A 144 1.60 -10.52 8.09
C MET A 144 0.65 -11.00 9.20
N ARG A 145 -0.57 -10.46 9.27
CA ARG A 145 -1.60 -10.94 10.22
C ARG A 145 -1.95 -12.41 9.98
N ARG A 146 -2.22 -12.77 8.72
CA ARG A 146 -2.52 -14.16 8.33
C ARG A 146 -1.35 -15.10 8.62
N GLY A 147 -0.12 -14.62 8.46
CA GLY A 147 1.10 -15.32 8.84
C GLY A 147 1.14 -15.63 10.33
N ALA A 148 0.95 -14.63 11.18
CA ALA A 148 0.93 -14.79 12.63
C ALA A 148 -0.14 -15.79 13.10
N GLU A 149 -1.35 -15.67 12.57
CA GLU A 149 -2.48 -16.56 12.89
C GLU A 149 -2.18 -18.01 12.48
N ALA A 150 -1.60 -18.21 11.30
CA ALA A 150 -1.28 -19.54 10.82
C ALA A 150 -0.07 -20.17 11.53
N LEU A 151 0.93 -19.35 11.88
CA LEU A 151 2.07 -19.77 12.67
C LEU A 151 1.61 -20.27 14.04
N ALA A 152 0.79 -19.48 14.75
CA ALA A 152 0.25 -19.86 16.05
C ALA A 152 -0.50 -21.20 15.98
N ARG A 153 -1.36 -21.39 14.97
CA ARG A 153 -2.04 -22.68 14.74
C ARG A 153 -1.07 -23.83 14.48
N ARG A 154 -0.04 -23.61 13.66
CA ARG A 154 0.93 -24.66 13.28
C ARG A 154 1.73 -25.17 14.48
N ILE A 155 2.11 -24.27 15.39
CA ILE A 155 2.94 -24.62 16.55
C ILE A 155 2.12 -24.92 17.82
N GLY A 156 0.78 -24.97 17.71
CA GLY A 156 -0.11 -25.19 18.86
C GLY A 156 -0.14 -24.04 19.88
N GLY A 157 0.30 -22.85 19.48
CA GLY A 157 0.32 -21.66 20.33
C GLY A 157 -0.92 -20.77 20.17
N ARG A 158 -1.00 -19.71 20.99
CA ARG A 158 -2.06 -18.71 20.92
C ARG A 158 -1.51 -17.37 20.45
N LEU A 159 -2.13 -16.78 19.41
CA LEU A 159 -1.79 -15.42 18.98
C LEU A 159 -2.45 -14.41 19.93
N GLN A 160 -1.65 -13.65 20.67
CA GLN A 160 -2.14 -12.61 21.58
C GLN A 160 -2.40 -11.28 20.84
N ALA A 161 -1.42 -10.83 20.05
CA ALA A 161 -1.50 -9.55 19.36
C ALA A 161 -0.67 -9.52 18.08
N VAL A 162 -1.11 -8.68 17.13
CA VAL A 162 -0.36 -8.30 15.94
C VAL A 162 -0.40 -6.78 15.84
N GLU A 163 0.77 -6.15 15.89
CA GLU A 163 0.93 -4.70 15.82
C GLU A 163 1.69 -4.33 14.55
N PHE A 164 1.34 -3.16 14.01
CA PHE A 164 1.94 -2.59 12.80
C PHE A 164 2.43 -1.18 13.09
N GLY A 165 3.54 -0.81 12.49
CA GLY A 165 4.11 0.52 12.61
C GLY A 165 4.96 0.91 11.41
N GLU A 166 5.43 2.15 11.41
CA GLU A 166 6.38 2.68 10.45
C GLU A 166 7.71 2.93 11.16
N LEU A 167 8.84 2.49 10.57
CA LEU A 167 10.15 2.76 11.14
C LEU A 167 10.54 4.21 10.86
N ALA A 168 11.01 4.92 11.87
CA ALA A 168 11.42 6.31 11.74
C ALA A 168 12.48 6.51 10.64
N ALA A 169 12.40 7.67 9.99
CA ALA A 169 13.38 8.10 9.00
C ALA A 169 14.67 8.56 9.70
N GLY A 170 15.52 7.61 10.08
CA GLY A 170 16.86 7.88 10.57
C GLY A 170 17.15 7.31 11.95
N GLU A 171 17.81 6.15 11.94
CA GLU A 171 19.13 6.02 12.55
C GLU A 171 19.91 5.12 11.59
N ALA A 172 20.65 5.77 10.69
CA ALA A 172 21.82 5.11 10.13
C ALA A 172 22.66 4.68 11.33
N ALA A 173 23.12 3.44 11.33
CA ALA A 173 24.13 2.96 12.26
C ALA A 173 25.39 3.83 12.11
N GLY A 174 25.40 4.96 12.81
CA GLY A 174 26.52 5.83 13.00
C GLY A 174 27.16 5.43 14.31
N CYS A 175 28.00 4.40 14.27
CA CYS A 175 29.13 4.38 15.18
C CYS A 175 29.98 5.61 14.83
N ARG A 176 29.69 6.75 15.44
CA ARG A 176 30.67 7.82 15.60
C ARG A 176 31.37 7.54 16.91
N GLY A 177 32.66 7.25 16.80
CA GLY A 177 33.53 7.01 17.92
C GLY A 177 33.57 8.20 18.88
N GLY A 178 33.63 7.87 20.16
CA GLY A 178 34.48 8.59 21.10
C GLY A 178 35.70 7.71 21.33
N GLY A 179 36.78 7.97 20.59
CA GLY A 179 38.10 7.61 21.05
C GLY A 179 38.59 8.74 21.92
N GLU A 180 38.96 8.43 23.16
CA GLU A 180 40.12 8.98 23.87
C GLU A 180 40.13 8.43 25.31
N ALA A 181 41.01 7.48 25.57
CA ALA A 181 42.07 7.63 26.57
C ALA A 181 42.91 6.35 26.61
N CYS A 182 44.12 6.44 26.06
CA CYS A 182 45.22 5.53 26.33
C CYS A 182 45.54 5.51 27.83
N GLY A 183 45.78 4.32 28.37
CA GLY A 183 46.37 4.11 29.68
C GLY A 183 46.78 2.65 29.80
N GLY A 184 47.99 2.35 29.33
CA GLY A 184 48.53 0.99 29.38
C GLY A 184 48.98 0.58 30.79
N ALA A 185 48.88 -0.71 31.06
CA ALA A 185 49.85 -1.48 31.83
C ALA A 185 49.61 -2.97 31.55
N GLY A 186 50.66 -3.67 31.16
CA GLY A 186 50.67 -5.08 30.81
C GLY A 186 50.65 -6.03 32.03
N PRO A 187 51.06 -7.29 31.85
CA PRO A 187 50.24 -8.45 32.16
C PRO A 187 50.77 -9.25 33.35
N GLU A 188 49.94 -10.08 33.98
CA GLU A 188 50.41 -11.29 34.66
C GLU A 188 49.28 -12.23 35.10
N GLY A 189 49.50 -13.54 34.89
CA GLY A 189 49.25 -14.53 35.95
C GLY A 189 47.87 -15.22 36.01
N GLY A 190 47.74 -16.33 35.28
CA GLY A 190 47.66 -17.67 35.91
C GLY A 190 46.39 -18.16 36.63
N ARG A 191 46.09 -19.43 36.30
CA ARG A 191 45.47 -20.50 37.11
C ARG A 191 43.94 -20.71 37.10
N GLU A 192 43.60 -21.83 36.47
CA GLU A 192 42.96 -23.03 37.05
C GLU A 192 41.87 -22.85 38.12
N GLY A 193 40.74 -23.53 37.91
CA GLY A 193 39.92 -23.94 39.05
C GLY A 193 38.48 -24.38 38.77
N ARG A 194 38.32 -25.59 38.24
CA ARG A 194 37.47 -26.66 38.82
C ARG A 194 35.94 -26.47 38.92
N GLN A 195 35.25 -27.31 38.14
CA GLN A 195 34.08 -28.16 38.46
C GLN A 195 33.31 -27.91 39.77
N ALA A 196 31.97 -27.90 39.68
CA ALA A 196 31.10 -29.04 40.02
C ALA A 196 29.67 -28.55 40.36
N GLY A 197 28.66 -29.36 40.05
CA GLY A 197 27.34 -29.23 40.67
C GLY A 197 26.18 -29.55 39.73
N GLY A 198 26.05 -30.82 39.35
CA GLY A 198 24.76 -31.38 38.95
C GLY A 198 23.91 -31.67 40.20
N ALA A 199 22.60 -31.51 40.07
CA ALA A 199 21.61 -32.16 40.91
C ALA A 199 20.33 -32.37 40.10
N GLU A 200 19.89 -33.62 40.10
CA GLU A 200 18.72 -34.20 39.47
C GLU A 200 17.40 -33.82 40.17
N GLU A 201 16.33 -33.91 39.36
CA GLU A 201 15.01 -34.52 39.63
C GLU A 201 14.27 -34.34 40.97
N GLY A 202 12.95 -34.12 40.86
CA GLY A 202 12.00 -34.73 41.80
C GLY A 202 10.66 -34.01 42.03
N LEU A 203 9.60 -34.63 41.49
CA LEU A 203 8.26 -34.84 42.09
C LEU A 203 7.18 -33.72 42.12
N GLU A 204 6.21 -33.90 41.21
CA GLU A 204 4.78 -34.27 41.40
C GLU A 204 3.83 -33.62 42.45
N ASP A 205 2.57 -33.53 41.99
CA ASP A 205 1.28 -33.59 42.68
C ASP A 205 0.50 -32.34 43.17
N GLY A 206 -0.39 -31.86 42.27
CA GLY A 206 -1.86 -31.89 42.47
C GLY A 206 -2.54 -30.86 43.42
N PRO A 207 -3.89 -30.86 43.50
CA PRO A 207 -4.81 -30.30 42.51
C PRO A 207 -5.66 -29.14 43.09
N GLY A 208 -6.11 -28.21 42.24
CA GLY A 208 -7.00 -27.11 42.65
C GLY A 208 -7.97 -26.75 41.54
N GLY A 209 -9.14 -27.37 41.55
CA GLY A 209 -10.23 -27.04 40.64
C GLY A 209 -10.82 -25.67 40.95
N TRP A 210 -11.18 -24.92 39.90
CA TRP A 210 -12.18 -23.86 39.99
C TRP A 210 -13.06 -23.90 38.74
N SER A 211 -14.27 -24.42 38.93
CA SER A 211 -15.40 -24.30 38.02
C SER A 211 -16.13 -22.98 38.30
N GLY A 212 -16.42 -22.18 37.27
CA GLY A 212 -17.29 -21.01 37.43
C GLY A 212 -17.33 -20.02 36.26
N SER A 213 -18.19 -20.31 35.28
CA SER A 213 -19.16 -19.38 34.65
C SER A 213 -18.74 -18.01 34.05
N GLY A 214 -18.99 -17.87 32.74
CA GLY A 214 -19.73 -16.72 32.18
C GLY A 214 -18.91 -15.61 31.47
N PRO A 215 -19.38 -15.08 30.31
CA PRO A 215 -18.55 -14.29 29.38
C PRO A 215 -18.46 -12.80 29.79
N GLY A 216 -17.26 -12.32 30.08
CA GLY A 216 -17.00 -10.94 30.49
C GLY A 216 -16.24 -10.11 29.46
N ASN A 217 -16.96 -9.21 28.81
CA ASN A 217 -16.59 -7.90 28.27
C ASN A 217 -15.28 -7.71 27.46
N ARG A 218 -15.47 -7.53 26.14
CA ARG A 218 -14.49 -7.12 25.13
C ARG A 218 -14.47 -5.59 25.03
N SER A 219 -13.89 -4.86 25.99
CA SER A 219 -13.68 -3.39 25.81
C SER A 219 -12.56 -2.74 26.61
N GLU A 220 -11.74 -3.46 27.38
CA GLU A 220 -10.87 -2.82 28.39
C GLU A 220 -9.37 -3.15 28.23
N TYR A 221 -8.83 -3.01 27.02
CA TYR A 221 -7.38 -3.14 26.78
C TYR A 221 -6.88 -2.10 25.77
N ARG A 222 -7.26 -0.83 25.97
CA ARG A 222 -6.89 0.28 25.07
C ARG A 222 -6.26 1.50 25.75
N SER A 223 -5.96 1.45 27.05
CA SER A 223 -5.54 2.64 27.81
C SER A 223 -4.07 2.70 28.24
N GLU A 224 -3.27 1.63 28.16
CA GLU A 224 -2.00 1.60 28.92
C GLU A 224 -0.69 1.60 28.10
N TYR A 225 -0.72 1.97 26.81
CA TYR A 225 0.51 2.11 26.00
C TYR A 225 0.51 3.36 25.11
N ARG A 226 -0.04 4.47 25.63
CA ARG A 226 -0.09 5.78 24.93
C ARG A 226 0.66 6.90 25.67
N SER A 227 1.31 6.62 26.80
CA SER A 227 1.87 7.67 27.67
C SER A 227 3.30 8.13 27.35
N GLU A 228 4.05 7.48 26.46
CA GLU A 228 5.50 7.75 26.36
C GLU A 228 6.01 8.38 25.05
N TYR A 229 5.13 8.94 24.20
CA TYR A 229 5.57 9.64 22.97
C TYR A 229 4.71 10.88 22.65
N ARG A 230 4.43 11.73 23.65
CA ARG A 230 3.70 13.01 23.45
C ARG A 230 4.25 14.21 24.26
N SER A 231 5.44 14.12 24.87
CA SER A 231 5.96 15.23 25.69
C SER A 231 6.77 16.29 24.95
N GLU A 232 7.03 16.18 23.64
CA GLU A 232 8.04 17.05 23.00
C GLU A 232 7.55 17.88 21.80
N TYR A 233 6.26 18.17 21.71
CA TYR A 233 5.74 19.04 20.63
C TYR A 233 4.59 19.98 21.04
N ARG A 234 4.51 20.36 22.33
CA ARG A 234 3.49 21.30 22.83
C ARG A 234 4.02 22.39 23.76
N SER A 235 5.30 22.78 23.66
CA SER A 235 5.84 23.86 24.47
C SER A 235 5.82 25.25 23.82
N GLU A 236 5.48 25.42 22.54
CA GLU A 236 5.67 26.75 21.92
C GLU A 236 4.44 27.62 21.65
N HIS A 237 3.20 27.13 21.67
CA HIS A 237 2.06 28.00 21.32
C HIS A 237 0.88 27.82 22.26
N GLY A 238 1.05 28.33 23.48
CA GLY A 238 0.00 28.47 24.48
C GLY A 238 -0.85 29.73 24.30
N ALA A 239 -2.17 29.51 24.34
CA ALA A 239 -3.19 30.30 25.03
C ALA A 239 -3.45 31.77 24.66
N ALA A 240 -4.71 32.04 24.27
CA ALA A 240 -5.60 32.89 25.07
C ALA A 240 -7.06 32.72 24.63
N LYS A 241 -7.94 32.40 25.59
CA LYS A 241 -9.40 32.50 25.50
C LYS A 241 -9.82 33.48 26.59
N GLY A 242 -10.65 34.47 26.25
CA GLY A 242 -11.34 35.35 27.20
C GLY A 242 -12.75 35.71 26.69
N PRO A 243 -13.74 36.00 27.55
CA PRO A 243 -15.15 35.72 27.26
C PRO A 243 -16.07 36.95 27.07
N ARG A 244 -17.21 36.68 26.40
CA ARG A 244 -18.59 37.26 26.40
C ARG A 244 -18.82 38.73 26.82
N ASN A 245 -19.58 39.47 25.99
CA ASN A 245 -20.93 39.99 26.29
C ASN A 245 -21.56 40.77 25.11
N SER A 246 -22.90 40.74 25.02
CA SER A 246 -23.82 41.63 24.26
C SER A 246 -24.83 42.20 25.29
N PRO A 247 -25.73 43.19 25.01
CA PRO A 247 -26.19 43.73 23.72
C PRO A 247 -26.48 45.27 23.64
N ALA A 248 -26.93 45.71 22.45
CA ALA A 248 -28.04 46.66 22.18
C ALA A 248 -27.76 48.09 21.62
N HIS A 249 -28.61 48.41 20.62
CA HIS A 249 -29.22 49.69 20.20
C HIS A 249 -28.68 50.55 19.03
N LEU A 250 -29.64 50.84 18.12
CA LEU A 250 -29.85 52.00 17.21
C LEU A 250 -29.03 52.00 15.90
N SER A 251 -29.65 51.81 14.73
CA SER A 251 -30.54 52.69 13.95
C SER A 251 -29.76 53.41 12.83
N GLU A 252 -30.39 53.47 11.66
CA GLU A 252 -30.12 54.30 10.47
C GLU A 252 -29.24 53.74 9.32
N ARG A 253 -29.85 53.75 8.13
CA ARG A 253 -29.27 53.74 6.76
C ARG A 253 -29.68 55.07 6.10
N PRO A 254 -29.19 55.42 4.89
CA PRO A 254 -27.80 55.59 4.42
C PRO A 254 -27.63 57.02 3.83
N PRO A 255 -26.53 57.39 3.13
CA PRO A 255 -26.54 57.20 1.67
C PRO A 255 -25.16 56.87 1.04
N GLU A 256 -25.21 56.70 -0.28
CA GLU A 256 -24.20 56.23 -1.24
C GLU A 256 -22.87 56.99 -1.26
N GLY A 257 -21.80 56.29 -1.69
CA GLY A 257 -20.69 56.94 -2.40
C GLY A 257 -19.28 56.38 -2.18
N ARG A 258 -18.70 55.90 -3.28
CA ARG A 258 -17.25 55.76 -3.60
C ARG A 258 -16.44 54.56 -3.08
N ARG A 259 -16.09 53.72 -4.06
CA ARG A 259 -14.73 53.24 -4.41
C ARG A 259 -13.71 53.17 -3.27
N GLY A 260 -13.36 51.94 -2.90
CA GLY A 260 -12.10 51.61 -2.24
C GLY A 260 -11.77 50.15 -2.53
N GLY A 261 -10.71 49.91 -3.32
CA GLY A 261 -10.18 48.58 -3.55
C GLY A 261 -9.63 48.01 -2.26
N GLY A 262 -10.00 46.76 -1.95
CA GLY A 262 -9.49 46.00 -0.82
C GLY A 262 -9.26 44.57 -1.26
N ALA A 263 -7.98 44.22 -1.43
CA ALA A 263 -7.52 42.89 -1.77
C ALA A 263 -7.91 41.89 -0.67
N HIS A 264 -8.85 41.00 -0.97
CA HIS A 264 -9.04 39.73 -0.25
C HIS A 264 -8.57 38.59 -1.15
N GLY A 265 -7.26 38.50 -1.36
CA GLY A 265 -6.60 37.35 -1.98
C GLY A 265 -5.78 36.63 -0.91
N GLY A 266 -6.35 35.65 -0.22
CA GLY A 266 -5.57 34.97 0.81
C GLY A 266 -6.19 33.84 1.62
N VAL A 267 -7.36 33.27 1.28
CA VAL A 267 -7.88 32.07 1.99
C VAL A 267 -8.57 31.03 1.06
N GLU A 268 -8.66 31.28 -0.26
CA GLU A 268 -9.43 30.40 -1.17
C GLU A 268 -8.68 29.19 -1.75
N SER A 269 -7.36 29.11 -1.60
CA SER A 269 -6.56 28.10 -2.32
C SER A 269 -6.83 26.65 -1.87
N GLY A 270 -7.15 26.46 -0.58
CA GLY A 270 -7.37 25.12 0.01
C GLY A 270 -8.71 24.46 -0.34
N ARG A 271 -9.76 25.22 -0.70
CA ARG A 271 -11.09 24.67 -1.05
C ARG A 271 -11.22 24.28 -2.53
N ARG A 272 -10.43 24.90 -3.42
CA ARG A 272 -10.54 24.70 -4.88
C ARG A 272 -9.96 23.36 -5.36
N LEU A 273 -8.87 22.90 -4.75
CA LEU A 273 -8.23 21.61 -5.05
C LEU A 273 -9.09 20.38 -4.71
N PRO A 274 -9.68 20.25 -3.50
CA PRO A 274 -10.56 19.11 -3.18
C PRO A 274 -11.84 19.14 -4.01
N HIS A 275 -12.38 20.32 -4.30
CA HIS A 275 -13.56 20.47 -5.16
C HIS A 275 -13.31 19.96 -6.58
N LEU A 276 -12.22 20.40 -7.21
CA LEU A 276 -11.83 19.94 -8.55
C LEU A 276 -11.64 18.42 -8.59
N ALA A 277 -11.00 17.85 -7.57
CA ALA A 277 -10.78 16.42 -7.48
C ALA A 277 -12.09 15.64 -7.37
N VAL A 278 -13.07 16.13 -6.60
CA VAL A 278 -14.40 15.52 -6.48
C VAL A 278 -15.17 15.61 -7.80
N VAL A 279 -15.18 16.76 -8.47
CA VAL A 279 -15.84 16.91 -9.78
C VAL A 279 -15.21 15.98 -10.81
N ALA A 280 -13.87 15.92 -10.89
CA ALA A 280 -13.18 15.03 -11.81
C ALA A 280 -13.44 13.55 -11.50
N LEU A 281 -13.49 13.17 -10.23
CA LEU A 281 -13.82 11.80 -9.81
C LEU A 281 -15.23 11.41 -10.28
N LEU A 282 -16.24 12.24 -9.98
CA LEU A 282 -17.64 11.97 -10.31
C LEU A 282 -17.86 12.01 -11.83
N ALA A 283 -17.41 13.07 -12.50
CA ALA A 283 -17.57 13.23 -13.95
C ALA A 283 -16.81 12.15 -14.71
N GLY A 284 -15.58 11.83 -14.31
CA GLY A 284 -14.78 10.76 -14.90
C GLY A 284 -15.47 9.41 -14.75
N THR A 285 -15.85 9.02 -13.53
CA THR A 285 -16.50 7.72 -13.29
C THR A 285 -17.79 7.56 -14.11
N LEU A 286 -18.66 8.59 -14.13
CA LEU A 286 -19.90 8.56 -14.90
C LEU A 286 -19.65 8.55 -16.40
N ALA A 287 -18.79 9.43 -16.92
CA ALA A 287 -18.47 9.50 -18.34
C ALA A 287 -17.80 8.19 -18.82
N GLY A 288 -16.92 7.61 -18.01
CA GLY A 288 -16.28 6.32 -18.29
C GLY A 288 -17.30 5.19 -18.39
N GLY A 289 -18.23 5.11 -17.43
CA GLY A 289 -19.32 4.12 -17.49
C GLY A 289 -20.22 4.27 -18.72
N ILE A 290 -20.58 5.51 -19.07
CA ILE A 290 -21.36 5.82 -20.28
C ILE A 290 -20.59 5.39 -21.54
N ALA A 291 -19.30 5.70 -21.62
CA ALA A 291 -18.45 5.35 -22.77
C ALA A 291 -18.31 3.82 -22.91
N THR A 292 -18.11 3.09 -21.81
CA THR A 292 -18.08 1.61 -21.85
C THR A 292 -19.40 1.03 -22.32
N ALA A 293 -20.53 1.53 -21.82
CA ALA A 293 -21.85 1.08 -22.27
C ALA A 293 -22.07 1.39 -23.76
N ALA A 294 -21.67 2.58 -24.23
CA ALA A 294 -21.74 2.97 -25.63
C ALA A 294 -20.86 2.09 -26.53
N GLN A 295 -19.66 1.72 -26.07
CA GLN A 295 -18.76 0.81 -26.78
C GLN A 295 -19.36 -0.60 -26.91
N MET A 296 -19.90 -1.14 -25.81
CA MET A 296 -20.56 -2.45 -25.81
C MET A 296 -21.80 -2.46 -26.71
N PHE A 297 -22.57 -1.37 -26.72
CA PHE A 297 -23.70 -1.20 -27.61
C PHE A 297 -23.29 -1.13 -29.08
N ALA A 298 -22.20 -0.41 -29.40
CA ALA A 298 -21.66 -0.34 -30.76
C ALA A 298 -21.19 -1.70 -31.28
N TRP A 299 -20.55 -2.52 -30.44
CA TRP A 299 -20.24 -3.91 -30.79
C TRP A 299 -21.48 -4.75 -31.04
N TRP A 300 -22.49 -4.64 -30.16
CA TRP A 300 -23.76 -5.35 -30.35
C TRP A 300 -24.46 -4.95 -31.65
N LEU A 301 -24.47 -3.66 -31.99
CA LEU A 301 -25.06 -3.14 -33.21
C LEU A 301 -24.35 -3.62 -34.49
N THR A 302 -23.08 -4.03 -34.38
CA THR A 302 -22.25 -4.46 -35.52
C THR A 302 -21.98 -5.96 -35.51
N ASP A 303 -22.77 -6.72 -34.74
CA ASP A 303 -22.62 -8.18 -34.57
C ASP A 303 -21.22 -8.62 -34.11
N VAL A 304 -20.47 -7.74 -33.45
CA VAL A 304 -19.19 -8.07 -32.81
C VAL A 304 -19.49 -8.75 -31.46
N PRO A 305 -18.86 -9.90 -31.15
CA PRO A 305 -19.16 -10.66 -29.94
C PRO A 305 -18.76 -9.89 -28.66
N VAL A 306 -19.74 -9.22 -28.04
CA VAL A 306 -19.54 -8.26 -26.93
C VAL A 306 -18.68 -8.84 -25.80
N TRP A 307 -19.02 -10.03 -25.29
CA TRP A 307 -18.31 -10.64 -24.16
C TRP A 307 -16.87 -11.04 -24.50
N ALA A 308 -16.66 -11.62 -25.68
CA ALA A 308 -15.33 -12.04 -26.13
C ALA A 308 -14.43 -10.82 -26.36
N THR A 309 -14.96 -9.78 -26.98
CA THR A 309 -14.26 -8.52 -27.25
C THR A 309 -13.97 -7.75 -25.96
N LEU A 310 -14.92 -7.70 -25.01
CA LEU A 310 -14.69 -7.10 -23.69
C LEU A 310 -13.56 -7.81 -22.94
N LEU A 311 -13.55 -9.14 -22.92
CA LEU A 311 -12.49 -9.91 -22.28
C LEU A 311 -11.14 -9.73 -22.98
N ARG A 312 -11.12 -9.65 -24.31
CA ARG A 312 -9.93 -9.31 -25.11
C ARG A 312 -9.39 -7.94 -24.67
N ASP A 313 -10.21 -6.91 -24.67
CA ASP A 313 -9.80 -5.53 -24.38
C ASP A 313 -9.40 -5.34 -22.92
N ALA A 314 -10.06 -6.07 -22.01
CA ALA A 314 -9.66 -6.17 -20.62
C ALA A 314 -8.26 -6.78 -20.49
N ARG A 315 -7.92 -7.83 -21.24
CA ARG A 315 -6.56 -8.41 -21.26
C ARG A 315 -5.53 -7.42 -21.79
N LEU A 316 -5.82 -6.72 -22.89
CA LEU A 316 -4.93 -5.69 -23.46
C LEU A 316 -4.62 -4.61 -22.41
N THR A 317 -5.63 -4.18 -21.67
CA THR A 317 -5.48 -3.15 -20.65
C THR A 317 -4.80 -3.64 -19.39
N ALA A 318 -5.19 -4.82 -18.89
CA ALA A 318 -4.55 -5.43 -17.73
C ALA A 318 -3.08 -5.73 -18.00
N ALA A 319 -2.69 -6.04 -19.23
CA ALA A 319 -1.29 -6.27 -19.62
C ALA A 319 -0.39 -5.05 -19.42
N ILE A 320 -0.92 -3.82 -19.35
CA ILE A 320 -0.15 -2.64 -18.92
C ILE A 320 0.45 -2.87 -17.52
N VAL A 321 -0.32 -3.48 -16.62
CA VAL A 321 0.03 -3.65 -15.20
C VAL A 321 0.60 -5.05 -14.93
N MET A 322 -0.02 -6.08 -15.49
CA MET A 322 0.28 -7.49 -15.27
C MET A 322 1.38 -8.03 -16.20
N GLY A 323 1.76 -7.26 -17.23
CA GLY A 323 2.71 -7.70 -18.26
C GLY A 323 2.06 -8.57 -19.35
N ARG A 324 2.87 -8.97 -20.34
CA ARG A 324 2.40 -9.70 -21.54
C ARG A 324 1.77 -11.06 -21.22
N GLU A 325 2.04 -11.64 -20.06
CA GLU A 325 1.42 -12.90 -19.62
C GLU A 325 -0.11 -12.80 -19.53
N ALA A 326 -0.65 -11.61 -19.21
CA ALA A 326 -2.10 -11.38 -19.18
C ALA A 326 -2.78 -11.52 -20.56
N LEU A 327 -2.01 -11.43 -21.65
CA LEU A 327 -2.52 -11.64 -23.01
C LEU A 327 -2.74 -13.12 -23.34
N GLN A 328 -2.09 -14.03 -22.61
CA GLN A 328 -2.06 -15.47 -22.90
C GLN A 328 -2.98 -16.31 -22.00
N VAL A 329 -3.82 -15.68 -21.15
CA VAL A 329 -4.71 -16.40 -20.23
C VAL A 329 -5.69 -17.29 -21.03
N PRO A 330 -5.61 -18.63 -20.89
CA PRO A 330 -6.44 -19.55 -21.67
C PRO A 330 -7.93 -19.37 -21.36
N ALA A 331 -8.78 -19.47 -22.39
CA ALA A 331 -10.23 -19.39 -22.25
C ALA A 331 -10.84 -20.56 -21.42
N ALA A 332 -10.07 -21.63 -21.17
CA ALA A 332 -10.54 -22.86 -20.56
C ALA A 332 -10.56 -22.87 -19.02
N GLY A 333 -10.10 -21.79 -18.35
CA GLY A 333 -9.91 -21.72 -16.89
C GLY A 333 -10.80 -20.71 -16.17
N GLY A 334 -12.11 -20.72 -16.42
CA GLY A 334 -13.06 -19.83 -15.74
C GLY A 334 -12.94 -18.34 -16.12
N LEU A 335 -13.80 -17.50 -15.52
CA LEU A 335 -13.78 -16.05 -15.74
C LEU A 335 -12.53 -15.43 -15.09
N PRO A 336 -11.67 -14.70 -15.84
CA PRO A 336 -10.44 -14.10 -15.32
C PRO A 336 -10.77 -12.83 -14.54
N TRP A 337 -11.35 -13.00 -13.35
CA TRP A 337 -11.78 -11.91 -12.47
C TRP A 337 -10.65 -10.97 -12.09
N ASP A 338 -9.42 -11.48 -11.99
CA ASP A 338 -8.20 -10.71 -11.78
C ASP A 338 -7.92 -9.75 -12.94
N VAL A 339 -8.02 -10.23 -14.19
CA VAL A 339 -7.83 -9.42 -15.39
C VAL A 339 -8.91 -8.35 -15.49
N LEU A 340 -10.18 -8.73 -15.30
CA LEU A 340 -11.30 -7.77 -15.34
C LEU A 340 -11.16 -6.69 -14.26
N PHE A 341 -10.79 -7.08 -13.03
CA PHE A 341 -10.60 -6.14 -11.93
C PHE A 341 -9.45 -5.16 -12.20
N VAL A 342 -8.28 -5.66 -12.64
CA VAL A 342 -7.13 -4.80 -12.96
C VAL A 342 -7.46 -3.88 -14.14
N ALA A 343 -8.09 -4.38 -15.20
CA ALA A 343 -8.50 -3.58 -16.35
C ALA A 343 -9.47 -2.47 -15.95
N THR A 344 -10.43 -2.76 -15.06
CA THR A 344 -11.40 -1.78 -14.55
C THR A 344 -10.70 -0.69 -13.75
N LEU A 345 -9.74 -1.04 -12.89
CA LEU A 345 -8.97 -0.04 -12.12
C LEU A 345 -8.15 0.88 -13.01
N VAL A 346 -7.50 0.34 -14.05
CA VAL A 346 -6.72 1.13 -15.02
C VAL A 346 -7.63 2.09 -15.77
N HIS A 347 -8.75 1.62 -16.33
CA HIS A 347 -9.70 2.48 -17.03
C HIS A 347 -10.31 3.54 -16.12
N LEU A 348 -10.67 3.19 -14.87
CA LEU A 348 -11.18 4.14 -13.89
C LEU A 348 -10.15 5.23 -13.59
N ALA A 349 -8.88 4.85 -13.36
CA ALA A 349 -7.81 5.80 -13.08
C ALA A 349 -7.58 6.75 -14.27
N LEU A 350 -7.51 6.22 -15.49
CA LEU A 350 -7.36 7.03 -16.71
C LEU A 350 -8.56 7.95 -16.91
N SER A 351 -9.78 7.46 -16.72
CA SER A 351 -11.01 8.23 -16.87
C SER A 351 -11.06 9.43 -15.92
N VAL A 352 -10.72 9.23 -14.64
CA VAL A 352 -10.62 10.32 -13.66
C VAL A 352 -9.49 11.29 -14.01
N ALA A 353 -8.34 10.79 -14.47
CA ALA A 353 -7.22 11.64 -14.90
C ALA A 353 -7.60 12.52 -16.11
N TYR A 354 -8.29 11.95 -17.11
CA TYR A 354 -8.78 12.68 -18.28
C TYR A 354 -9.95 13.62 -17.97
N ALA A 355 -10.67 13.44 -16.87
CA ALA A 355 -11.68 14.40 -16.44
C ALA A 355 -11.08 15.69 -15.83
N LEU A 356 -9.81 15.69 -15.42
CA LEU A 356 -9.18 16.85 -14.75
C LEU A 356 -9.08 18.10 -15.63
N PRO A 357 -8.60 18.06 -16.90
CA PRO A 357 -8.56 19.24 -17.75
C PRO A 357 -9.93 19.88 -18.00
N PRO A 358 -10.99 19.15 -18.43
CA PRO A 358 -12.30 19.74 -18.62
C PRO A 358 -12.95 20.18 -17.30
N ALA A 359 -12.71 19.51 -16.17
CA ALA A 359 -13.20 19.97 -14.86
C ALA A 359 -12.61 21.35 -14.47
N ARG A 360 -11.36 21.65 -14.86
CA ARG A 360 -10.75 22.98 -14.68
C ARG A 360 -11.33 24.04 -15.61
N LEU A 361 -11.76 23.63 -16.80
CA LEU A 361 -12.23 24.53 -17.86
C LEU A 361 -13.76 24.66 -17.91
N ALA A 362 -14.48 23.90 -17.08
CA ALA A 362 -15.94 23.70 -17.14
C ALA A 362 -16.76 24.99 -17.14
N SER A 363 -16.22 26.10 -16.63
CA SER A 363 -16.91 27.38 -16.57
C SER A 363 -16.77 28.27 -17.81
N ARG A 364 -15.99 27.88 -18.83
CA ARG A 364 -15.65 28.78 -19.95
C ARG A 364 -16.53 28.63 -21.19
N LEU A 365 -17.13 27.46 -21.41
CA LEU A 365 -17.92 27.16 -22.61
C LEU A 365 -19.25 26.50 -22.20
N ARG A 366 -20.35 26.84 -22.88
CA ARG A 366 -21.69 26.26 -22.67
C ARG A 366 -22.36 25.97 -24.01
N GLY A 367 -23.32 25.05 -24.03
CA GLY A 367 -24.12 24.73 -25.21
C GLY A 367 -23.32 24.02 -26.32
N LEU A 368 -23.69 24.28 -27.58
CA LEU A 368 -23.08 23.63 -28.75
C LEU A 368 -21.53 23.76 -28.83
N PRO A 369 -20.91 24.91 -28.53
CA PRO A 369 -19.44 25.01 -28.51
C PRO A 369 -18.78 24.10 -27.47
N ALA A 370 -19.42 23.87 -26.32
CA ALA A 370 -18.90 22.95 -25.30
C ALA A 370 -18.95 21.50 -25.77
N LEU A 371 -20.03 21.11 -26.46
CA LEU A 371 -20.15 19.77 -27.06
C LEU A 371 -19.13 19.57 -28.18
N GLY A 372 -18.92 20.57 -29.05
CA GLY A 372 -17.89 20.52 -30.09
C GLY A 372 -16.48 20.38 -29.50
N ALA A 373 -16.15 21.15 -28.46
CA ALA A 373 -14.89 21.03 -27.73
C ALA A 373 -14.75 19.67 -27.04
N GLY A 374 -15.84 19.14 -26.46
CA GLY A 374 -15.89 17.81 -25.84
C GLY A 374 -15.62 16.70 -26.85
N ALA A 375 -16.27 16.73 -28.02
CA ALA A 375 -16.03 15.76 -29.09
C ALA A 375 -14.56 15.80 -29.58
N ALA A 376 -14.03 17.00 -29.83
CA ALA A 376 -12.62 17.17 -30.21
C ALA A 376 -11.66 16.67 -29.13
N TYR A 377 -11.98 16.90 -27.85
CA TYR A 377 -11.20 16.40 -26.72
C TYR A 377 -11.23 14.86 -26.64
N GLY A 378 -12.40 14.25 -26.82
CA GLY A 378 -12.54 12.79 -26.89
C GLY A 378 -11.70 12.18 -28.01
N LEU A 379 -11.76 12.77 -29.21
CA LEU A 379 -10.94 12.36 -30.35
C LEU A 379 -9.43 12.51 -30.08
N ALA A 380 -9.02 13.59 -29.41
CA ALA A 380 -7.62 13.77 -29.01
C ALA A 380 -7.17 12.69 -28.02
N ILE A 381 -8.01 12.31 -27.04
CA ILE A 381 -7.73 11.19 -26.14
C ILE A 381 -7.63 9.88 -26.94
N TYR A 382 -8.51 9.63 -27.91
CA TYR A 382 -8.40 8.45 -28.77
C TYR A 382 -7.04 8.39 -29.46
N VAL A 383 -6.56 9.50 -30.02
CA VAL A 383 -5.24 9.55 -30.67
C VAL A 383 -4.12 9.25 -29.66
N VAL A 384 -4.15 9.88 -28.49
CA VAL A 384 -3.17 9.61 -27.42
C VAL A 384 -3.23 8.16 -26.96
N ASN A 385 -4.41 7.59 -26.78
CA ASN A 385 -4.60 6.25 -26.24
C ASN A 385 -4.25 5.18 -27.27
N MET A 386 -4.65 5.34 -28.53
CA MET A 386 -4.51 4.30 -29.53
C MET A 386 -3.27 4.45 -30.41
N TYR A 387 -2.70 5.65 -30.52
CA TYR A 387 -1.46 5.88 -31.27
C TYR A 387 -0.30 6.21 -30.34
N GLY A 388 -0.52 6.99 -29.28
CA GLY A 388 0.50 7.28 -28.26
C GLY A 388 0.87 6.06 -27.42
N PHE A 389 -0.07 5.45 -26.69
CA PHE A 389 0.26 4.27 -25.87
C PHE A 389 0.76 3.10 -26.71
N THR A 390 0.32 2.94 -27.96
CA THR A 390 0.75 1.83 -28.82
C THR A 390 2.26 1.88 -29.12
N VAL A 391 2.92 3.03 -29.00
CA VAL A 391 4.39 3.11 -29.08
C VAL A 391 5.06 2.34 -27.93
N VAL A 392 4.45 2.36 -26.75
CA VAL A 392 4.96 1.71 -25.53
C VAL A 392 4.37 0.31 -25.35
N PHE A 393 3.13 0.11 -25.78
CA PHE A 393 2.32 -1.09 -25.59
C PHE A 393 1.72 -1.53 -26.95
N PRO A 394 2.51 -2.20 -27.80
CA PRO A 394 2.13 -2.44 -29.21
C PRO A 394 0.84 -3.22 -29.42
N TRP A 395 0.41 -4.01 -28.43
CA TRP A 395 -0.80 -4.82 -28.52
C TRP A 395 -2.11 -4.01 -28.57
N PHE A 396 -2.11 -2.73 -28.21
CA PHE A 396 -3.28 -1.87 -28.38
C PHE A 396 -3.65 -1.59 -29.83
N ALA A 397 -2.77 -1.91 -30.79
CA ALA A 397 -3.13 -1.87 -32.21
C ALA A 397 -4.37 -2.72 -32.53
N LEU A 398 -4.63 -3.77 -31.75
CA LEU A 398 -5.79 -4.66 -31.90
C LEU A 398 -7.13 -4.03 -31.46
N ALA A 399 -7.09 -2.95 -30.66
CA ALA A 399 -8.27 -2.23 -30.18
C ALA A 399 -8.57 -0.98 -31.04
N ARG A 400 -7.93 -0.84 -32.21
CA ARG A 400 -8.16 0.27 -33.14
C ARG A 400 -9.36 0.00 -34.04
N ASP A 401 -10.54 0.02 -33.45
CA ASP A 401 -11.78 -0.22 -34.15
C ASP A 401 -12.72 1.01 -34.11
N PRO A 402 -13.70 1.11 -35.03
CA PRO A 402 -14.65 2.21 -35.04
C PRO A 402 -15.46 2.37 -33.75
N ALA A 403 -15.75 1.28 -33.03
CA ALA A 403 -16.47 1.36 -31.75
C ALA A 403 -15.59 2.01 -30.67
N THR A 404 -14.27 1.78 -30.69
CA THR A 404 -13.33 2.46 -29.81
C THR A 404 -13.27 3.97 -30.10
N VAL A 405 -13.29 4.40 -31.38
CA VAL A 405 -13.39 5.83 -31.74
C VAL A 405 -14.69 6.43 -31.20
N PHE A 406 -15.81 5.75 -31.43
CA PHE A 406 -17.13 6.16 -30.98
C PHE A 406 -17.20 6.31 -29.45
N ALA A 407 -16.64 5.35 -28.70
CA ALA A 407 -16.60 5.38 -27.25
C ALA A 407 -15.85 6.61 -26.71
N HIS A 408 -14.72 6.97 -27.34
CA HIS A 408 -13.96 8.16 -26.95
C HIS A 408 -14.69 9.47 -27.29
N LEU A 409 -15.41 9.51 -28.41
CA LEU A 409 -16.26 10.64 -28.76
C LEU A 409 -17.39 10.82 -27.73
N VAL A 410 -18.08 9.74 -27.37
CA VAL A 410 -19.12 9.74 -26.32
C VAL A 410 -18.54 10.16 -24.97
N PHE A 411 -17.35 9.66 -24.61
CA PHE A 411 -16.66 10.05 -23.38
C PHE A 411 -16.44 11.57 -23.30
N GLY A 412 -15.92 12.17 -24.38
CA GLY A 412 -15.67 13.61 -24.46
C GLY A 412 -16.95 14.44 -24.37
N LEU A 413 -18.02 14.03 -25.05
CA LEU A 413 -19.34 14.66 -24.96
C LEU A 413 -19.93 14.56 -23.54
N ALA A 414 -19.83 13.39 -22.91
CA ALA A 414 -20.31 13.17 -21.56
C ALA A 414 -19.57 14.07 -20.55
N LEU A 415 -18.25 14.20 -20.66
CA LEU A 415 -17.48 15.13 -19.82
C LEU A 415 -17.90 16.59 -20.02
N ALA A 416 -18.14 17.02 -21.28
CA ALA A 416 -18.60 18.37 -21.57
C ALA A 416 -19.99 18.68 -20.96
N ALA A 417 -20.87 17.68 -20.86
CA ALA A 417 -22.18 17.82 -20.23
C ALA A 417 -22.13 17.76 -18.69
N LEU A 418 -21.34 16.83 -18.14
CA LEU A 418 -21.32 16.55 -16.69
C LEU A 418 -20.51 17.58 -15.89
N CYS A 419 -19.36 18.02 -16.40
CA CYS A 419 -18.44 18.88 -15.66
C CYS A 419 -19.07 20.24 -15.26
N PRO A 420 -19.79 20.97 -16.14
CA PRO A 420 -20.45 22.22 -15.76
C PRO A 420 -21.51 22.03 -14.69
N GLY A 421 -22.41 21.03 -14.86
CA GLY A 421 -23.51 20.79 -13.92
C GLY A 421 -23.04 20.35 -12.53
N LEU A 422 -21.97 19.56 -12.46
CA LEU A 422 -21.37 19.15 -11.19
C LEU A 422 -20.60 20.28 -10.51
N SER A 423 -19.99 21.17 -11.29
CA SER A 423 -19.28 22.36 -10.79
C SER A 423 -20.24 23.41 -10.21
N GLU A 424 -21.46 23.50 -10.75
CA GLU A 424 -22.49 24.44 -10.27
C GLU A 424 -23.21 23.96 -9.01
N ARG A 425 -23.57 22.67 -8.91
CA ARG A 425 -24.29 22.12 -7.73
C ARG A 425 -23.46 22.05 -6.45
N SER A 426 -22.16 22.20 -6.57
CA SER A 426 -21.19 22.05 -5.47
C SER A 426 -20.55 23.37 -5.04
N ARG A 427 -20.95 24.48 -5.65
CA ARG A 427 -20.76 25.86 -5.15
C ARG A 427 -21.97 26.24 -4.30
#